data_AF-A0A425XWM1-F1
#
_entry.id   AF-A0A425XWM1-F1
#
_cell.length_a   1.000
_cell.length_b   1.000
_cell.length_c   1.000
_cell.angle_alpha   90.00
_cell.angle_beta   90.00
_cell.angle_gamma   90.00
#
_symmetry.space_group_name_H-M   'P 1'
#
loop_
_entity.id
_entity.type
_entity.pdbx_description
1 polymer ?
#
loop_
_entity_poly.entity_id
_entity_poly.type
_entity_poly.pdbx_seq_one_letter_code
_entity_poly.pdbx_strand_id
1 'polypeptide(L)'
;MATHQQQIKEKLWHSESADAYFIFEKQLRVFLKAYLGFEPPMHLLHDDELIIMYRLLYHVKSPRRAKDNMVTSKELRQINKMYQKMIRKEDLDFDYLLLSVVEYNVFAVFQYVIEKVVDSEERKAILKKEFHMEGDAEAQEFVDLAHNYYISSFMKIVTQMSDVRKKYYSFEMMACQDAVGTEVNCHVPIVSACYSIQKKLNIHNKLRPVFKLGASKASGQMQWVKVSKALLGDYYQGKEEALAMFIQSHALNRLKERLDVFDQMTLNHILWQNTVAIKAFEHYKDYLLLPLKVYDIKVGYLICNVFGDELVVRSFLFITHSCTPEGDKLKEITGLKRSDISYWKIDRLSTLLQVDHAHQPQLLKLFEQAGIPEIMNLKDCDLDIDALQNANMNGFLDYLKQSEVELPQLPEPAVIKPEKVKAKSLREHWQKNKLFFVFASLAAVLVFPFVYSSRKLKLAFAKSPKVKGGWLRKRNSQV
;
A
#
# COMPACT_ATOMS: atom_id res chain seq x y z
N MET A 1 14.48 -24.39 -42.87
CA MET A 1 14.73 -24.05 -41.45
C MET A 1 13.52 -23.26 -40.97
N ALA A 2 12.81 -23.74 -39.95
CA ALA A 2 11.73 -22.96 -39.34
C ALA A 2 12.35 -21.67 -38.76
N THR A 3 11.67 -20.53 -38.90
CA THR A 3 12.14 -19.28 -38.29
C THR A 3 12.17 -19.43 -36.78
N HIS A 4 13.09 -18.76 -36.07
CA HIS A 4 13.14 -18.78 -34.60
C HIS A 4 11.76 -18.49 -33.96
N GLN A 5 10.99 -17.59 -34.56
CA GLN A 5 9.60 -17.32 -34.17
C GLN A 5 8.68 -18.55 -34.27
N GLN A 6 8.85 -19.39 -35.29
CA GLN A 6 8.07 -20.60 -35.48
C GLN A 6 8.44 -21.66 -34.44
N GLN A 7 9.73 -21.79 -34.10
CA GLN A 7 10.19 -22.68 -33.03
C GLN A 7 9.64 -22.28 -31.65
N ILE A 8 9.61 -20.97 -31.35
CA ILE A 8 9.00 -20.45 -30.12
C ILE A 8 7.48 -20.72 -30.12
N LYS A 9 6.80 -20.48 -31.24
CA LYS A 9 5.36 -20.77 -31.38
C LYS A 9 5.03 -22.24 -31.10
N GLU A 10 5.85 -23.16 -31.59
CA GLU A 10 5.72 -24.58 -31.30
C GLU A 10 5.93 -24.87 -29.80
N LYS A 11 6.95 -24.27 -29.17
CA LYS A 11 7.22 -24.47 -27.73
C LYS A 11 6.18 -23.85 -26.78
N LEU A 12 5.48 -22.79 -27.20
CA LEU A 12 4.46 -22.10 -26.41
C LEU A 12 3.07 -22.76 -26.47
N TRP A 13 2.97 -23.98 -27.03
CA TRP A 13 1.81 -24.77 -27.49
C TRP A 13 0.39 -24.48 -26.92
N HIS A 14 0.20 -23.90 -25.73
CA HIS A 14 -1.12 -23.60 -25.15
C HIS A 14 -1.26 -22.26 -24.40
N SER A 15 -0.23 -21.43 -24.32
CA SER A 15 -0.30 -20.13 -23.66
C SER A 15 -0.32 -19.01 -24.69
N GLU A 16 -1.16 -18.00 -24.46
CA GLU A 16 -1.22 -16.64 -25.05
C GLU A 16 -0.24 -16.32 -26.20
N SER A 17 -0.78 -15.67 -27.25
CA SER A 17 -0.10 -15.30 -28.51
C SER A 17 1.41 -15.10 -28.38
N ALA A 18 2.23 -15.72 -29.25
CA ALA A 18 3.68 -15.50 -29.33
C ALA A 18 4.10 -14.01 -29.25
N ASP A 19 3.22 -13.11 -29.66
CA ASP A 19 3.36 -11.66 -29.49
C ASP A 19 3.58 -11.25 -28.02
N ALA A 20 2.86 -11.85 -27.06
CA ALA A 20 3.02 -11.60 -25.63
C ALA A 20 4.38 -12.06 -25.11
N TYR A 21 4.92 -13.16 -25.63
CA TYR A 21 6.28 -13.61 -25.34
C TYR A 21 7.31 -12.60 -25.86
N PHE A 22 7.18 -12.13 -27.11
CA PHE A 22 8.11 -11.12 -27.66
C PHE A 22 8.00 -9.77 -26.95
N ILE A 23 6.81 -9.39 -26.47
CA ILE A 23 6.63 -8.23 -25.61
C ILE A 23 7.40 -8.41 -24.29
N PHE A 24 7.30 -9.58 -23.66
CA PHE A 24 8.07 -9.91 -22.47
C PHE A 24 9.57 -9.84 -22.72
N GLU A 25 10.09 -10.49 -23.77
CA GLU A 25 11.52 -10.52 -24.07
C GLU A 25 12.06 -9.10 -24.27
N LYS A 26 11.29 -8.26 -24.98
CA LYS A 26 11.58 -6.83 -25.15
C LYS A 26 11.58 -6.10 -23.81
N GLN A 27 10.61 -6.34 -22.94
CA GLN A 27 10.55 -5.72 -21.60
C GLN A 27 11.74 -6.14 -20.74
N LEU A 28 12.11 -7.43 -20.74
CA LEU A 28 13.29 -7.94 -20.03
C LEU A 28 14.56 -7.26 -20.52
N ARG A 29 14.76 -7.14 -21.83
CA ARG A 29 15.91 -6.43 -22.41
C ARG A 29 15.95 -4.96 -21.98
N VAL A 30 14.82 -4.25 -22.07
CA VAL A 30 14.74 -2.82 -21.68
C VAL A 30 15.05 -2.65 -20.19
N PHE A 31 14.44 -3.48 -19.34
CA PHE A 31 14.69 -3.49 -17.91
C PHE A 31 16.16 -3.77 -17.59
N LEU A 32 16.74 -4.85 -18.12
CA LEU A 32 18.13 -5.23 -17.85
C LEU A 32 19.11 -4.17 -18.37
N LYS A 33 18.80 -3.52 -19.50
CA LYS A 33 19.62 -2.40 -19.99
C LYS A 33 19.63 -1.22 -19.02
N ALA A 34 18.48 -0.88 -18.44
CA ALA A 34 18.39 0.17 -17.43
C ALA A 34 19.10 -0.24 -16.12
N TYR A 35 18.95 -1.50 -15.71
CA TYR A 35 19.58 -2.06 -14.51
C TYR A 35 21.10 -2.12 -14.62
N LEU A 36 21.64 -2.61 -15.73
CA LEU A 36 23.07 -2.82 -15.95
C LEU A 36 23.81 -1.56 -16.41
N GLY A 37 23.11 -0.62 -17.05
CA GLY A 37 23.71 0.55 -17.69
C GLY A 37 24.37 0.28 -19.05
N PHE A 38 24.28 -0.95 -19.57
CA PHE A 38 24.79 -1.35 -20.90
C PHE A 38 23.87 -2.37 -21.57
N GLU A 39 24.15 -2.74 -22.82
CA GLU A 39 23.32 -3.70 -23.55
C GLU A 39 23.44 -5.10 -22.93
N PRO A 40 22.34 -5.69 -22.42
CA PRO A 40 22.40 -6.97 -21.70
C PRO A 40 22.82 -8.10 -22.65
N PRO A 41 23.64 -9.06 -22.20
CA PRO A 41 24.09 -10.19 -23.01
C PRO A 41 22.99 -11.27 -23.14
N MET A 42 21.86 -10.89 -23.74
CA MET A 42 20.67 -11.74 -23.88
C MET A 42 20.94 -13.09 -24.57
N HIS A 43 21.96 -13.16 -25.41
CA HIS A 43 22.39 -14.37 -26.10
C HIS A 43 22.92 -15.47 -25.16
N LEU A 44 23.26 -15.12 -23.90
CA LEU A 44 23.67 -16.10 -22.89
C LEU A 44 22.48 -16.85 -22.27
N LEU A 45 21.27 -16.28 -22.35
CA LEU A 45 20.04 -16.92 -21.88
C LEU A 45 19.54 -17.89 -22.94
N HIS A 46 19.27 -19.14 -22.54
CA HIS A 46 18.71 -20.11 -23.46
C HIS A 46 17.21 -19.86 -23.68
N ASP A 47 16.70 -20.22 -24.86
CA ASP A 47 15.27 -20.08 -25.19
C ASP A 47 14.35 -20.73 -24.14
N ASP A 48 14.74 -21.89 -23.62
CA ASP A 48 13.94 -22.61 -22.62
C ASP A 48 13.89 -21.84 -21.29
N GLU A 49 14.94 -21.11 -20.94
CA GLU A 49 14.97 -20.25 -19.73
C GLU A 49 14.09 -19.02 -19.90
N LEU A 50 14.16 -18.37 -21.06
CA LEU A 50 13.28 -17.25 -21.40
C LEU A 50 11.80 -17.67 -21.40
N ILE A 51 11.50 -18.86 -21.94
CA ILE A 51 10.15 -19.44 -21.89
C ILE A 51 9.72 -19.72 -20.44
N ILE A 52 10.62 -20.23 -19.59
CA ILE A 52 10.31 -20.45 -18.17
C ILE A 52 10.08 -19.12 -17.45
N MET A 53 10.90 -18.09 -17.67
CA MET A 53 10.69 -16.74 -17.12
C MET A 53 9.32 -16.20 -17.55
N TYR A 54 8.97 -16.32 -18.83
CA TYR A 54 7.65 -15.90 -19.36
C TYR A 54 6.47 -16.62 -18.69
N ARG A 55 6.62 -17.92 -18.41
CA ARG A 55 5.59 -18.73 -17.73
C ARG A 55 5.48 -18.42 -16.24
N LEU A 56 6.58 -18.01 -15.62
CA LEU A 56 6.61 -17.63 -14.20
C LEU A 56 6.09 -16.21 -13.95
N LEU A 57 6.08 -15.34 -14.96
CA LEU A 57 5.54 -13.99 -14.87
C LEU A 57 4.08 -13.99 -14.45
N TYR A 58 3.74 -13.16 -13.47
CA TYR A 58 2.33 -12.85 -13.18
C TYR A 58 1.71 -11.98 -14.28
N HIS A 59 0.82 -12.59 -15.06
CA HIS A 59 0.04 -11.91 -16.09
C HIS A 59 -1.24 -11.32 -15.49
N VAL A 60 -1.36 -10.00 -15.45
CA VAL A 60 -2.53 -9.33 -14.88
C VAL A 60 -3.59 -9.09 -15.95
N LYS A 61 -4.77 -9.70 -15.77
CA LYS A 61 -5.93 -9.47 -16.64
C LYS A 61 -6.81 -8.34 -16.13
N SER A 62 -7.66 -7.85 -17.02
CA SER A 62 -8.68 -6.87 -16.63
C SER A 62 -9.62 -7.45 -15.56
N PRO A 63 -9.95 -6.67 -14.52
CA PRO A 63 -10.90 -7.08 -13.50
C PRO A 63 -12.24 -7.50 -14.08
N ARG A 64 -12.88 -8.48 -13.45
CA ARG A 64 -14.22 -8.95 -13.77
C ARG A 64 -15.15 -8.70 -12.58
N ARG A 65 -16.44 -8.59 -12.83
CA ARG A 65 -17.43 -8.54 -11.75
C ARG A 65 -17.73 -9.96 -11.26
N ALA A 66 -17.93 -10.12 -9.94
CA ALA A 66 -18.58 -11.30 -9.39
C ALA A 66 -19.98 -11.50 -9.98
N LYS A 67 -20.49 -12.74 -9.95
CA LYS A 67 -21.88 -13.04 -10.37
C LYS A 67 -22.87 -12.29 -9.49
N ASP A 68 -23.97 -11.82 -10.08
CA ASP A 68 -25.09 -11.16 -9.40
C ASP A 68 -24.70 -9.99 -8.49
N ASN A 69 -23.69 -9.22 -8.91
CA ASN A 69 -23.07 -8.17 -8.11
C ASN A 69 -23.45 -6.75 -8.58
N MET A 70 -23.37 -5.80 -7.65
CA MET A 70 -23.70 -4.37 -7.78
C MET A 70 -22.58 -3.51 -8.38
N VAL A 71 -21.59 -4.12 -9.03
CA VAL A 71 -20.49 -3.40 -9.71
C VAL A 71 -20.92 -3.09 -11.14
N THR A 72 -21.02 -1.81 -11.45
CA THR A 72 -21.37 -1.35 -12.80
C THR A 72 -20.17 -1.48 -13.74
N SER A 73 -20.42 -1.59 -15.06
CA SER A 73 -19.34 -1.61 -16.05
C SER A 73 -18.48 -0.34 -16.05
N LYS A 74 -19.08 0.81 -15.70
CA LYS A 74 -18.35 2.08 -15.57
C LYS A 74 -17.35 2.03 -14.42
N GLU A 75 -17.78 1.56 -13.24
CA GLU A 75 -16.91 1.38 -12.08
C GLU A 75 -15.80 0.35 -12.36
N LEU A 76 -16.13 -0.78 -12.99
CA LEU A 76 -15.14 -1.80 -13.34
C LEU A 76 -14.06 -1.27 -14.30
N ARG A 77 -14.45 -0.47 -15.30
CA ARG A 77 -13.50 0.22 -16.19
C ARG A 77 -12.63 1.22 -15.43
N GLN A 78 -13.20 1.95 -14.48
CA GLN A 78 -12.46 2.89 -13.64
C GLN A 78 -11.44 2.16 -12.76
N ILE A 79 -11.85 1.08 -12.09
CA ILE A 79 -10.95 0.20 -11.31
C ILE A 79 -9.81 -0.30 -12.19
N ASN A 80 -10.11 -0.82 -13.38
CA ASN A 80 -9.09 -1.30 -14.31
C ASN A 80 -8.11 -0.17 -14.70
N LYS A 81 -8.61 1.02 -15.05
CA LYS A 81 -7.77 2.16 -15.42
C LYS A 81 -6.84 2.55 -14.27
N MET A 82 -7.36 2.65 -13.05
CA MET A 82 -6.57 2.97 -11.85
C MET A 82 -5.53 1.88 -11.57
N TYR A 83 -5.90 0.61 -11.74
CA TYR A 83 -4.99 -0.53 -11.50
C TYR A 83 -3.84 -0.58 -12.48
N GLN A 84 -4.16 -0.44 -13.77
CA GLN A 84 -3.19 -0.41 -14.84
C GLN A 84 -2.24 0.80 -14.75
N LYS A 85 -2.72 1.95 -14.23
CA LYS A 85 -1.86 3.11 -13.90
C LYS A 85 -0.95 2.81 -12.71
N MET A 86 -1.49 2.22 -11.63
CA MET A 86 -0.77 1.98 -10.39
C MET A 86 0.37 0.97 -10.57
N ILE A 87 0.12 -0.19 -11.20
CA ILE A 87 1.15 -1.24 -11.36
C ILE A 87 2.28 -0.85 -12.33
N ARG A 88 2.08 0.23 -13.11
CA ARG A 88 3.08 0.78 -14.05
C ARG A 88 3.75 2.06 -13.52
N LYS A 89 3.33 2.59 -12.37
CA LYS A 89 4.03 3.72 -11.74
C LYS A 89 5.34 3.16 -11.16
N GLU A 90 6.45 3.82 -11.45
CA GLU A 90 7.76 3.52 -10.85
C GLU A 90 7.80 4.04 -9.41
N ASP A 91 7.47 3.18 -8.45
CA ASP A 91 7.35 3.56 -7.03
C ASP A 91 7.96 2.54 -6.04
N LEU A 92 8.53 1.45 -6.56
CA LEU A 92 9.27 0.45 -5.79
C LEU A 92 10.76 0.78 -5.85
N ASP A 93 11.33 1.16 -4.70
CA ASP A 93 12.76 1.41 -4.58
C ASP A 93 13.48 0.07 -4.37
N PHE A 94 14.29 -0.32 -5.35
CA PHE A 94 15.09 -1.54 -5.35
C PHE A 94 16.52 -1.19 -5.77
N ASP A 95 17.48 -1.26 -4.84
CA ASP A 95 18.88 -0.89 -5.07
C ASP A 95 19.05 0.45 -5.81
N TYR A 96 18.36 1.49 -5.32
CA TYR A 96 18.35 2.84 -5.89
C TYR A 96 17.67 2.98 -7.27
N LEU A 97 17.12 1.90 -7.82
CA LEU A 97 16.28 1.92 -9.01
C LEU A 97 14.82 2.01 -8.59
N LEU A 98 14.09 2.91 -9.22
CA LEU A 98 12.64 2.98 -9.10
C LEU A 98 12.05 2.05 -10.15
N LEU A 99 11.41 0.99 -9.68
CA LEU A 99 10.75 -0.02 -10.51
C LEU A 99 9.25 0.11 -10.38
N SER A 100 8.55 -0.13 -11.49
CA SER A 100 7.14 -0.47 -11.44
C SER A 100 6.93 -1.89 -10.92
N VAL A 101 5.71 -2.22 -10.48
CA VAL A 101 5.36 -3.60 -10.10
C VAL A 101 5.57 -4.58 -11.27
N VAL A 102 5.36 -4.11 -12.50
CA VAL A 102 5.58 -4.91 -13.71
C VAL A 102 7.08 -5.20 -13.91
N GLU A 103 7.94 -4.21 -13.77
CA GLU A 103 9.39 -4.39 -13.90
C GLU A 103 9.97 -5.23 -12.76
N TYR A 104 9.50 -5.01 -11.53
CA TYR A 104 9.89 -5.83 -10.38
C TYR A 104 9.52 -7.30 -10.59
N ASN A 105 8.34 -7.60 -11.16
CA ASN A 105 7.94 -8.95 -11.51
C ASN A 105 8.87 -9.59 -12.55
N VAL A 106 9.27 -8.84 -13.59
CA VAL A 106 10.25 -9.29 -14.59
C VAL A 106 11.60 -9.60 -13.94
N PHE A 107 12.08 -8.71 -13.07
CA PHE A 107 13.30 -8.91 -12.31
C PHE A 107 13.24 -10.13 -11.40
N ALA A 108 12.16 -10.29 -10.64
CA ALA A 108 11.95 -11.40 -9.73
C ALA A 108 12.01 -12.76 -10.44
N VAL A 109 11.34 -12.90 -11.59
CA VAL A 109 11.38 -14.15 -12.35
C VAL A 109 12.74 -14.39 -13.01
N PHE A 110 13.43 -13.33 -13.44
CA PHE A 110 14.76 -13.41 -14.01
C PHE A 110 15.75 -13.96 -12.98
N GLN A 111 15.77 -13.37 -11.78
CA GLN A 111 16.57 -13.87 -10.67
C GLN A 111 16.21 -15.31 -10.30
N TYR A 112 14.92 -15.61 -10.18
CA TYR A 112 14.44 -16.96 -9.86
C TYR A 112 14.97 -18.01 -10.84
N VAL A 113 14.90 -17.75 -12.14
CA VAL A 113 15.35 -18.70 -13.15
C VAL A 113 16.85 -18.92 -13.07
N ILE A 114 17.65 -17.85 -12.94
CA ILE A 114 19.11 -18.00 -12.79
C ILE A 114 19.46 -18.79 -11.53
N GLU A 115 18.82 -18.50 -10.40
CA GLU A 115 19.16 -19.12 -9.12
C GLU A 115 18.66 -20.56 -8.97
N LYS A 116 17.45 -20.86 -9.48
CA LYS A 116 16.71 -22.10 -9.15
C LYS A 116 16.45 -23.01 -10.34
N VAL A 117 16.56 -22.53 -11.57
CA VAL A 117 16.25 -23.31 -12.78
C VAL A 117 17.51 -23.66 -13.56
N VAL A 118 18.54 -22.82 -13.52
CA VAL A 118 19.83 -23.15 -14.14
C VAL A 118 20.55 -24.21 -13.29
N ASP A 119 20.57 -25.45 -13.80
CA ASP A 119 21.10 -26.62 -13.08
C ASP A 119 22.63 -26.60 -12.91
N SER A 120 23.37 -25.99 -13.83
CA SER A 120 24.84 -25.94 -13.78
C SER A 120 25.32 -24.76 -12.94
N GLU A 121 26.01 -25.04 -11.83
CA GLU A 121 26.61 -24.00 -10.97
C GLU A 121 27.67 -23.16 -11.70
N GLU A 122 28.44 -23.77 -12.60
CA GLU A 122 29.39 -23.04 -13.45
C GLU A 122 28.66 -22.03 -14.34
N ARG A 123 27.59 -22.48 -15.01
CA ARG A 123 26.80 -21.61 -15.86
C ARG A 123 26.08 -20.53 -15.06
N LYS A 124 25.56 -20.86 -13.88
CA LYS A 124 24.97 -19.90 -12.96
C LYS A 124 25.99 -18.82 -12.56
N ALA A 125 27.22 -19.21 -12.22
CA ALA A 125 28.29 -18.27 -11.91
C ALA A 125 28.62 -17.34 -13.09
N ILE A 126 28.65 -17.87 -14.32
CA ILE A 126 28.82 -17.06 -15.55
C ILE A 126 27.67 -16.06 -15.67
N LEU A 127 26.41 -16.51 -15.58
CA LEU A 127 25.26 -15.62 -15.70
C LEU A 127 25.25 -14.55 -14.60
N LYS A 128 25.48 -14.93 -13.33
CA LYS A 128 25.56 -13.97 -12.22
C LYS A 128 26.63 -12.91 -12.49
N LYS A 129 27.80 -13.34 -12.96
CA LYS A 129 28.90 -12.44 -13.29
C LYS A 129 28.53 -11.48 -14.43
N GLU A 130 28.00 -12.00 -15.55
CA GLU A 130 27.70 -11.20 -16.74
C GLU A 130 26.49 -10.27 -16.55
N PHE A 131 25.56 -10.62 -15.65
CA PHE A 131 24.39 -9.80 -15.30
C PHE A 131 24.57 -9.02 -13.98
N HIS A 132 25.79 -8.93 -13.44
CA HIS A 132 26.11 -8.23 -12.18
C HIS A 132 25.15 -8.57 -11.02
N MET A 133 24.74 -9.83 -10.92
CA MET A 133 23.87 -10.28 -9.84
C MET A 133 24.70 -10.58 -8.60
N GLU A 134 24.42 -9.86 -7.52
CA GLU A 134 25.07 -10.07 -6.23
C GLU A 134 24.22 -10.97 -5.32
N GLY A 135 24.88 -11.94 -4.68
CA GLY A 135 24.31 -12.75 -3.60
C GLY A 135 23.60 -14.05 -4.03
N ASP A 136 23.36 -14.90 -3.03
CA ASP A 136 22.50 -16.09 -3.11
C ASP A 136 21.11 -15.76 -2.55
N ALA A 137 20.56 -14.63 -3.00
CA ALA A 137 19.32 -14.11 -2.47
C ALA A 137 18.20 -15.14 -2.54
N GLU A 138 17.26 -15.09 -1.60
CA GLU A 138 16.12 -15.99 -1.55
C GLU A 138 15.16 -15.71 -2.73
N ALA A 139 15.55 -16.16 -3.93
CA ALA A 139 14.89 -15.82 -5.20
C ALA A 139 13.39 -16.11 -5.22
N GLN A 140 12.94 -17.08 -4.40
CA GLN A 140 11.52 -17.37 -4.21
C GLN A 140 10.77 -16.20 -3.54
N GLU A 141 11.39 -15.53 -2.57
CA GLU A 141 10.78 -14.40 -1.88
C GLU A 141 10.52 -13.23 -2.82
N PHE A 142 11.38 -12.99 -3.82
CA PHE A 142 11.15 -11.96 -4.83
C PHE A 142 9.87 -12.21 -5.64
N VAL A 143 9.65 -13.47 -6.05
CA VAL A 143 8.44 -13.84 -6.80
C VAL A 143 7.20 -13.69 -5.92
N ASP A 144 7.26 -14.15 -4.67
CA ASP A 144 6.15 -14.01 -3.72
C ASP A 144 5.88 -12.53 -3.39
N LEU A 145 6.91 -11.70 -3.31
CA LEU A 145 6.80 -10.26 -3.09
C LEU A 145 6.17 -9.56 -4.31
N ALA A 146 6.51 -9.96 -5.54
CA ALA A 146 5.89 -9.43 -6.76
C ALA A 146 4.36 -9.70 -6.77
N HIS A 147 3.96 -10.92 -6.39
CA HIS A 147 2.55 -11.27 -6.21
C HIS A 147 1.85 -10.37 -5.18
N ASN A 148 2.48 -10.17 -4.02
CA ASN A 148 1.95 -9.33 -2.95
C ASN A 148 1.80 -7.87 -3.37
N TYR A 149 2.71 -7.34 -4.20
CA TYR A 149 2.55 -6.00 -4.76
C TYR A 149 1.31 -5.89 -5.64
N TYR A 150 1.04 -6.86 -6.52
CA TYR A 150 -0.19 -6.84 -7.32
C TYR A 150 -1.47 -6.87 -6.47
N ILE A 151 -1.51 -7.70 -5.43
CA ILE A 151 -2.64 -7.76 -4.49
C ILE A 151 -2.78 -6.43 -3.74
N SER A 152 -1.68 -5.90 -3.22
CA SER A 152 -1.67 -4.66 -2.42
C SER A 152 -2.09 -3.45 -3.26
N SER A 153 -1.62 -3.34 -4.50
CA SER A 153 -2.05 -2.31 -5.44
C SER A 153 -3.57 -2.41 -5.71
N PHE A 154 -4.09 -3.62 -5.92
CA PHE A 154 -5.53 -3.79 -6.16
C PHE A 154 -6.36 -3.48 -4.91
N MET A 155 -5.90 -3.92 -3.73
CA MET A 155 -6.52 -3.61 -2.44
C MET A 155 -6.59 -2.10 -2.20
N LYS A 156 -5.50 -1.37 -2.47
CA LYS A 156 -5.47 0.10 -2.37
C LYS A 156 -6.56 0.73 -3.23
N ILE A 157 -6.78 0.26 -4.46
CA ILE A 157 -7.80 0.82 -5.36
C ILE A 157 -9.21 0.54 -4.86
N VAL A 158 -9.54 -0.70 -4.47
CA VAL A 158 -10.91 -1.01 -4.01
C VAL A 158 -11.23 -0.28 -2.70
N THR A 159 -10.25 -0.08 -1.83
CA THR A 159 -10.42 0.68 -0.58
C THR A 159 -10.54 2.18 -0.85
N GLN A 160 -9.76 2.74 -1.77
CA GLN A 160 -9.89 4.12 -2.24
C GLN A 160 -11.29 4.40 -2.84
N MET A 161 -11.81 3.46 -3.63
CA MET A 161 -13.13 3.61 -4.25
C MET A 161 -14.30 3.34 -3.30
N SER A 162 -14.07 2.69 -2.15
CA SER A 162 -15.11 2.39 -1.16
C SER A 162 -15.52 3.65 -0.40
N ASP A 163 -16.80 4.02 -0.44
CA ASP A 163 -17.36 5.15 0.33
C ASP A 163 -18.29 4.58 1.40
N VAL A 164 -17.92 4.81 2.66
CA VAL A 164 -18.66 4.37 3.86
C VAL A 164 -20.14 4.76 3.82
N ARG A 165 -20.49 5.87 3.16
CA ARG A 165 -21.88 6.34 3.06
C ARG A 165 -22.65 5.66 1.94
N LYS A 166 -21.97 5.05 0.96
CA LYS A 166 -22.59 4.56 -0.28
C LYS A 166 -22.39 3.07 -0.46
N LYS A 167 -21.15 2.64 -0.68
CA LYS A 167 -20.84 1.30 -1.19
C LYS A 167 -19.39 0.95 -0.89
N TYR A 168 -19.17 -0.31 -0.50
CA TYR A 168 -17.86 -0.91 -0.35
C TYR A 168 -17.55 -1.83 -1.53
N TYR A 169 -16.26 -1.94 -1.85
CA TYR A 169 -15.74 -2.87 -2.85
C TYR A 169 -14.79 -3.86 -2.19
N SER A 170 -14.87 -5.12 -2.57
CA SER A 170 -13.95 -6.20 -2.20
C SER A 170 -13.53 -6.94 -3.46
N PHE A 171 -12.53 -7.82 -3.36
CA PHE A 171 -12.11 -8.59 -4.52
C PHE A 171 -11.50 -9.92 -4.13
N GLU A 172 -11.52 -10.86 -5.06
CA GLU A 172 -10.78 -12.11 -4.98
C GLU A 172 -9.81 -12.18 -6.17
N MET A 173 -8.56 -12.58 -5.92
CA MET A 173 -7.64 -12.89 -7.03
C MET A 173 -7.87 -14.33 -7.46
N MET A 174 -8.49 -14.53 -8.62
CA MET A 174 -8.58 -15.85 -9.22
C MET A 174 -7.35 -16.15 -10.07
N ALA A 175 -6.83 -17.37 -9.94
CA ALA A 175 -5.87 -17.93 -10.88
C ALA A 175 -6.57 -18.21 -12.22
N CYS A 176 -5.88 -17.95 -13.33
CA CYS A 176 -6.35 -18.36 -14.64
C CYS A 176 -5.94 -19.82 -14.91
N GLN A 177 -6.81 -20.56 -15.58
CA GLN A 177 -6.44 -21.83 -16.22
C GLN A 177 -6.38 -21.61 -17.73
N ASP A 178 -5.42 -22.23 -18.40
CA ASP A 178 -5.39 -22.31 -19.86
C ASP A 178 -6.49 -23.25 -20.39
N ALA A 179 -6.56 -23.39 -21.71
CA ALA A 179 -7.57 -24.24 -22.36
C ALA A 179 -7.48 -25.73 -21.98
N VAL A 180 -6.32 -26.20 -21.48
CA VAL A 180 -6.11 -27.58 -21.06
C VAL A 180 -6.22 -27.74 -19.53
N GLY A 181 -6.64 -26.70 -18.82
CA GLY A 181 -6.82 -26.71 -17.36
C GLY A 181 -5.53 -26.55 -16.57
N THR A 182 -4.41 -26.21 -17.21
CA THR A 182 -3.16 -25.90 -16.51
C THR A 182 -3.29 -24.51 -15.90
N GLU A 183 -3.01 -24.39 -14.61
CA GLU A 183 -2.92 -23.08 -13.97
C GLU A 183 -1.80 -22.27 -14.61
N VAL A 184 -2.16 -21.10 -15.13
CA VAL A 184 -1.23 -20.09 -15.61
C VAL A 184 -1.02 -19.09 -14.47
N ASN A 185 0.21 -18.57 -14.31
CA ASN A 185 0.51 -17.48 -13.39
C ASN A 185 -0.16 -16.20 -13.89
N CYS A 186 -1.46 -16.12 -13.69
CA CYS A 186 -2.31 -15.08 -14.25
C CYS A 186 -3.35 -14.72 -13.19
N HIS A 187 -3.47 -13.42 -12.94
CA HIS A 187 -4.39 -12.87 -11.96
C HIS A 187 -5.58 -12.23 -12.65
N VAL A 188 -6.77 -12.71 -12.31
CA VAL A 188 -8.03 -12.03 -12.63
C VAL A 188 -8.64 -11.54 -11.32
N PRO A 189 -8.62 -10.23 -11.05
CA PRO A 189 -9.35 -9.68 -9.93
C PRO A 189 -10.85 -9.80 -10.17
N ILE A 190 -11.56 -10.54 -9.31
CA ILE A 190 -13.02 -10.64 -9.31
C ILE A 190 -13.56 -9.66 -8.28
N VAL A 191 -14.17 -8.57 -8.73
CA VAL A 191 -14.64 -7.47 -7.88
C VAL A 191 -16.07 -7.74 -7.42
N SER A 192 -16.27 -7.59 -6.11
CA SER A 192 -17.53 -7.65 -5.38
C SER A 192 -17.88 -6.28 -4.79
N ALA A 193 -19.16 -5.96 -4.60
CA ALA A 193 -19.57 -4.74 -3.92
C ALA A 193 -20.80 -4.96 -3.03
N CYS A 194 -20.91 -4.20 -1.93
CA CYS A 194 -22.07 -4.19 -1.06
C CYS A 194 -22.42 -2.76 -0.61
N TYR A 195 -23.71 -2.46 -0.46
CA TYR A 195 -24.16 -1.15 0.02
C TYR A 195 -23.76 -0.92 1.48
N SER A 196 -23.64 0.36 1.83
CA SER A 196 -23.41 0.78 3.22
C SER A 196 -24.58 0.36 4.12
N ILE A 197 -24.27 -0.06 5.34
CA ILE A 197 -25.28 -0.29 6.38
C ILE A 197 -25.42 1.00 7.18
N GLN A 198 -26.59 1.63 7.08
CA GLN A 198 -26.93 2.85 7.81
C GLN A 198 -27.99 2.57 8.87
N LYS A 199 -27.87 3.24 10.02
CA LYS A 199 -28.95 3.33 11.02
C LYS A 199 -28.96 4.70 11.70
N LYS A 200 -29.97 4.94 12.55
CA LYS A 200 -30.06 6.14 13.38
C LYS A 200 -29.81 5.77 14.84
N LEU A 201 -28.92 6.50 15.50
CA LEU A 201 -28.67 6.36 16.94
C LEU A 201 -29.05 7.64 17.67
N ASN A 202 -29.62 7.50 18.86
CA ASN A 202 -29.91 8.64 19.73
C ASN A 202 -28.64 9.07 20.46
N ILE A 203 -28.06 10.20 20.03
CA ILE A 203 -26.80 10.73 20.57
C ILE A 203 -27.08 12.15 21.06
N HIS A 204 -27.10 12.31 22.39
CA HIS A 204 -27.48 13.54 23.09
C HIS A 204 -28.90 14.02 22.71
N ASN A 205 -29.90 13.13 22.82
CA ASN A 205 -31.31 13.40 22.48
C ASN A 205 -31.55 13.82 21.03
N LYS A 206 -30.63 13.49 20.12
CA LYS A 206 -30.76 13.72 18.69
C LYS A 206 -30.50 12.42 17.93
N LEU A 207 -31.45 12.02 17.10
CA LEU A 207 -31.28 10.91 16.17
C LEU A 207 -30.28 11.32 15.08
N ARG A 208 -29.12 10.67 15.07
CA ARG A 208 -28.05 10.93 14.10
C ARG A 208 -27.80 9.71 13.23
N PRO A 209 -27.61 9.89 11.92
CA PRO A 209 -27.23 8.79 11.05
C PRO A 209 -25.80 8.33 11.36
N VAL A 210 -25.63 7.02 11.43
CA VAL A 210 -24.34 6.34 11.57
C VAL A 210 -24.23 5.24 10.52
N PHE A 211 -23.01 5.02 10.04
CA PHE A 211 -22.68 4.04 9.01
C PHE A 211 -21.75 2.99 9.57
N LYS A 212 -22.03 1.72 9.33
CA LYS A 212 -21.19 0.61 9.79
C LYS A 212 -19.89 0.59 8.99
N LEU A 213 -18.75 0.52 9.68
CA LEU A 213 -17.45 0.45 9.02
C LEU A 213 -17.16 -0.98 8.52
N GLY A 214 -16.82 -1.09 7.25
CA GLY A 214 -16.37 -2.32 6.60
C GLY A 214 -14.90 -2.27 6.19
N ALA A 215 -14.24 -3.42 6.22
CA ALA A 215 -12.88 -3.66 5.74
C ALA A 215 -12.87 -4.69 4.59
N SER A 216 -12.41 -4.26 3.42
CA SER A 216 -12.30 -5.09 2.21
C SER A 216 -11.31 -6.22 2.42
N LYS A 217 -11.65 -7.44 1.99
CA LYS A 217 -10.73 -8.58 1.93
C LYS A 217 -10.40 -8.97 0.51
N ALA A 218 -9.21 -9.55 0.35
CA ALA A 218 -8.74 -10.20 -0.87
C ALA A 218 -9.39 -11.58 -1.12
N SER A 219 -10.34 -11.99 -0.27
CA SER A 219 -11.17 -13.19 -0.43
C SER A 219 -12.52 -12.92 -1.11
N GLY A 220 -12.72 -11.71 -1.65
CA GLY A 220 -13.99 -11.28 -2.23
C GLY A 220 -15.04 -10.89 -1.20
N GLN A 221 -14.83 -11.18 0.08
CA GLN A 221 -15.78 -10.90 1.15
C GLN A 221 -15.58 -9.53 1.80
N MET A 222 -16.66 -8.98 2.33
CA MET A 222 -16.66 -7.79 3.17
C MET A 222 -16.64 -8.22 4.64
N GLN A 223 -15.67 -7.73 5.43
CA GLN A 223 -15.70 -7.91 6.88
C GLN A 223 -16.13 -6.60 7.54
N TRP A 224 -17.12 -6.66 8.44
CA TRP A 224 -17.44 -5.52 9.28
C TRP A 224 -16.40 -5.34 10.39
N VAL A 225 -15.93 -4.11 10.59
CA VAL A 225 -14.95 -3.79 11.61
C VAL A 225 -15.55 -4.05 12.99
N LYS A 226 -14.81 -4.82 13.80
CA LYS A 226 -15.15 -5.14 15.18
C LYS A 226 -13.98 -4.76 16.09
N VAL A 227 -14.29 -4.21 17.26
CA VAL A 227 -13.31 -3.80 18.26
C VAL A 227 -13.48 -4.67 19.49
N SER A 228 -12.40 -5.34 19.92
CA SER A 228 -12.41 -6.20 21.10
C SER A 228 -12.74 -5.41 22.36
N LYS A 229 -13.56 -5.99 23.25
CA LYS A 229 -13.85 -5.47 24.59
C LYS A 229 -12.58 -5.16 25.38
N ALA A 230 -11.53 -5.98 25.24
CA ALA A 230 -10.26 -5.79 25.92
C ALA A 230 -9.59 -4.44 25.58
N LEU A 231 -9.81 -3.91 24.36
CA LEU A 231 -9.28 -2.61 23.94
C LEU A 231 -10.07 -1.42 24.48
N LEU A 232 -11.30 -1.64 24.97
CA LEU A 232 -12.19 -0.59 25.46
C LEU A 232 -12.05 -0.38 26.98
N GLY A 233 -11.57 -1.38 27.72
CA GLY A 233 -11.44 -1.31 29.17
C GLY A 233 -12.76 -0.95 29.87
N ASP A 234 -12.69 -0.05 30.84
CA ASP A 234 -13.83 0.34 31.67
C ASP A 234 -14.93 1.12 30.92
N TYR A 235 -14.65 1.59 29.69
CA TYR A 235 -15.64 2.27 28.85
C TYR A 235 -16.74 1.34 28.33
N TYR A 236 -16.57 0.01 28.49
CA TYR A 236 -17.59 -0.94 28.10
C TYR A 236 -17.72 -2.12 29.08
N GLN A 237 -18.87 -2.16 29.76
CA GLN A 237 -19.21 -3.18 30.75
C GLN A 237 -20.23 -4.21 30.22
N GLY A 238 -20.58 -4.16 28.93
CA GLY A 238 -21.53 -5.10 28.34
C GLY A 238 -20.97 -6.52 28.15
N LYS A 239 -21.80 -7.41 27.60
CA LYS A 239 -21.51 -8.86 27.51
C LYS A 239 -20.79 -9.27 26.23
N GLU A 240 -20.87 -8.48 25.16
CA GLU A 240 -20.25 -8.83 23.88
C GLU A 240 -18.72 -8.77 23.94
N GLU A 241 -18.04 -9.78 23.37
CA GLU A 241 -16.57 -9.82 23.31
C GLU A 241 -15.99 -8.81 22.31
N ALA A 242 -16.78 -8.38 21.32
CA ALA A 242 -16.36 -7.36 20.37
C ALA A 242 -17.53 -6.54 19.82
N LEU A 243 -17.35 -5.23 19.74
CA LEU A 243 -18.39 -4.30 19.28
C LEU A 243 -18.22 -3.96 17.81
N ALA A 244 -19.33 -3.88 17.09
CA ALA A 244 -19.33 -3.35 15.73
C ALA A 244 -19.02 -1.86 15.75
N MET A 245 -18.16 -1.41 14.83
CA MET A 245 -17.78 -0.02 14.72
C MET A 245 -18.63 0.73 13.70
N PHE A 246 -19.11 1.91 14.09
CA PHE A 246 -19.88 2.82 13.26
C PHE A 246 -19.23 4.20 13.21
N ILE A 247 -19.55 4.99 12.18
CA ILE A 247 -19.07 6.37 12.03
C ILE A 247 -20.20 7.32 11.65
N GLN A 248 -20.21 8.52 12.23
CA GLN A 248 -21.13 9.59 11.86
C GLN A 248 -20.70 10.33 10.59
N SER A 249 -21.67 10.84 9.82
CA SER A 249 -21.38 11.78 8.71
C SER A 249 -20.54 12.98 9.17
N HIS A 250 -20.76 13.44 10.41
CA HIS A 250 -20.01 14.57 10.96
C HIS A 250 -18.51 14.28 11.05
N ALA A 251 -18.12 13.09 11.52
CA ALA A 251 -16.73 12.68 11.57
C ALA A 251 -16.08 12.65 10.19
N LEU A 252 -16.78 12.11 9.18
CA LEU A 252 -16.30 12.06 7.79
C LEU A 252 -16.10 13.47 7.21
N ASN A 253 -17.02 14.40 7.49
CA ASN A 253 -16.89 15.78 7.04
C ASN A 253 -15.72 16.48 7.73
N ARG A 254 -15.56 16.29 9.05
CA ARG A 254 -14.42 16.82 9.80
C ARG A 254 -13.09 16.25 9.30
N LEU A 255 -13.03 14.96 8.99
CA LEU A 255 -11.84 14.35 8.40
C LEU A 255 -11.46 15.06 7.09
N LYS A 256 -12.42 15.29 6.20
CA LYS A 256 -12.21 15.99 4.92
C LYS A 256 -11.82 17.46 5.09
N GLU A 257 -12.45 18.18 6.02
CA GLU A 257 -12.15 19.60 6.28
C GLU A 257 -10.74 19.83 6.82
N ARG A 258 -10.21 18.84 7.56
CA ARG A 258 -8.97 18.96 8.34
C ARG A 258 -7.78 18.32 7.64
N LEU A 259 -8.01 17.25 6.88
CA LEU A 259 -7.02 16.65 5.98
C LEU A 259 -7.28 17.12 4.55
N ASP A 260 -7.33 18.44 4.38
CA ASP A 260 -7.81 19.15 3.19
C ASP A 260 -6.91 19.04 1.95
N VAL A 261 -5.73 18.45 2.10
CA VAL A 261 -4.81 18.12 1.00
C VAL A 261 -5.16 16.80 0.31
N PHE A 262 -6.02 15.97 0.92
CA PHE A 262 -6.40 14.68 0.37
C PHE A 262 -7.75 14.71 -0.31
N ASP A 263 -7.83 14.03 -1.46
CA ASP A 263 -9.09 13.78 -2.14
C ASP A 263 -9.94 12.72 -1.39
N GLN A 264 -11.21 12.59 -1.78
CA GLN A 264 -12.12 11.66 -1.11
C GLN A 264 -11.63 10.20 -1.19
N MET A 265 -10.98 9.80 -2.29
CA MET A 265 -10.47 8.45 -2.46
C MET A 265 -9.33 8.15 -1.48
N THR A 266 -8.41 9.08 -1.32
CA THR A 266 -7.30 8.96 -0.38
C THR A 266 -7.81 8.93 1.07
N LEU A 267 -8.78 9.78 1.41
CA LEU A 267 -9.41 9.76 2.74
C LEU A 267 -10.10 8.43 3.05
N ASN A 268 -10.75 7.80 2.06
CA ASN A 268 -11.37 6.49 2.23
C ASN A 268 -10.32 5.42 2.58
N HIS A 269 -9.17 5.45 1.89
CA HIS A 269 -8.06 4.53 2.16
C HIS A 269 -7.43 4.77 3.54
N ILE A 270 -7.17 6.04 3.90
CA ILE A 270 -6.64 6.41 5.24
C ILE A 270 -7.59 5.90 6.33
N LEU A 271 -8.90 6.11 6.18
CA LEU A 271 -9.90 5.63 7.13
C LEU A 271 -9.88 4.11 7.24
N TRP A 272 -9.81 3.40 6.10
CA TRP A 272 -9.72 1.93 6.09
C TRP A 272 -8.46 1.42 6.81
N GLN A 273 -7.28 1.96 6.47
CA GLN A 273 -6.01 1.55 7.06
C GLN A 273 -6.01 1.69 8.59
N ASN A 274 -6.59 2.77 9.11
CA ASN A 274 -6.61 3.04 10.53
C ASN A 274 -7.70 2.28 11.30
N THR A 275 -8.66 1.65 10.61
CA THR A 275 -9.80 0.98 11.26
C THR A 275 -9.80 -0.54 11.07
N VAL A 276 -9.07 -1.08 10.09
CA VAL A 276 -9.00 -2.53 9.86
C VAL A 276 -8.19 -3.27 10.94
N ALA A 277 -7.18 -2.62 11.52
CA ALA A 277 -6.26 -3.22 12.49
C ALA A 277 -6.06 -2.31 13.70
N ILE A 278 -7.14 -2.07 14.46
CA ILE A 278 -7.10 -1.25 15.68
C ILE A 278 -6.31 -2.01 16.76
N LYS A 279 -5.18 -1.43 17.18
CA LYS A 279 -4.30 -2.02 18.18
C LYS A 279 -4.50 -1.46 19.58
N ALA A 280 -4.88 -0.19 19.70
CA ALA A 280 -5.03 0.51 20.97
C ALA A 280 -5.90 1.75 20.81
N PHE A 281 -6.46 2.21 21.93
CA PHE A 281 -7.04 3.54 22.11
C PHE A 281 -6.19 4.33 23.09
N GLU A 282 -6.13 5.63 22.90
CA GLU A 282 -5.64 6.56 23.91
C GLU A 282 -6.83 7.04 24.75
N HIS A 283 -6.67 7.03 26.06
CA HIS A 283 -7.71 7.47 27.00
C HIS A 283 -7.36 8.89 27.45
N TYR A 284 -8.20 9.86 27.10
CA TYR A 284 -7.91 11.27 27.41
C TYR A 284 -9.20 12.03 27.70
N LYS A 285 -9.31 12.64 28.89
CA LYS A 285 -10.47 13.46 29.31
C LYS A 285 -11.83 12.78 29.04
N ASP A 286 -11.95 11.53 29.46
CA ASP A 286 -13.14 10.67 29.27
C ASP A 286 -13.49 10.34 27.80
N TYR A 287 -12.55 10.55 26.88
CA TYR A 287 -12.68 10.14 25.49
C TYR A 287 -11.83 8.90 25.19
N LEU A 288 -12.42 7.99 24.41
CA LEU A 288 -11.69 6.98 23.67
C LEU A 288 -11.21 7.59 22.36
N LEU A 289 -9.91 7.82 22.25
CA LEU A 289 -9.29 8.39 21.07
C LEU A 289 -8.61 7.27 20.27
N LEU A 290 -9.03 7.05 19.03
CA LEU A 290 -8.32 6.18 18.09
C LEU A 290 -7.34 7.04 17.29
N PRO A 291 -6.01 6.87 17.44
CA PRO A 291 -5.04 7.59 16.65
C PRO A 291 -5.25 7.35 15.17
N LEU A 292 -5.35 8.44 14.39
CA LEU A 292 -5.37 8.39 12.95
C LEU A 292 -3.98 8.74 12.43
N LYS A 293 -3.40 7.84 11.65
CA LYS A 293 -2.06 7.97 11.07
C LYS A 293 -2.11 8.06 9.55
N VAL A 294 -1.16 8.80 9.00
CA VAL A 294 -0.87 8.86 7.56
C VAL A 294 0.62 8.58 7.42
N TYR A 295 0.99 7.55 6.66
CA TYR A 295 2.39 7.08 6.58
C TYR A 295 3.04 6.89 7.97
N ASP A 296 2.31 6.23 8.87
CA ASP A 296 2.68 6.00 10.29
C ASP A 296 2.82 7.24 11.18
N ILE A 297 2.72 8.45 10.61
CA ILE A 297 2.74 9.72 11.32
C ILE A 297 1.33 10.03 11.83
N LYS A 298 1.20 10.29 13.13
CA LYS A 298 -0.08 10.65 13.75
C LYS A 298 -0.52 12.04 13.28
N VAL A 299 -1.72 12.14 12.71
CA VAL A 299 -2.30 13.41 12.21
C VAL A 299 -3.50 13.88 13.03
N GLY A 300 -4.02 13.04 13.91
CA GLY A 300 -5.16 13.35 14.74
C GLY A 300 -5.80 12.11 15.35
N TYR A 301 -7.06 12.24 15.76
CA TYR A 301 -7.81 11.20 16.45
C TYR A 301 -9.24 11.11 15.97
N LEU A 302 -9.75 9.87 15.88
CA LEU A 302 -11.16 9.59 15.78
C LEU A 302 -11.73 9.48 17.20
N ILE A 303 -12.64 10.40 17.59
CA ILE A 303 -13.30 10.35 18.90
C ILE A 303 -14.35 9.26 18.86
N CYS A 304 -14.23 8.30 19.76
CA CYS A 304 -15.13 7.18 19.90
C CYS A 304 -15.91 7.25 21.22
N ASN A 305 -17.18 6.83 21.18
CA ASN A 305 -17.96 6.54 22.37
C ASN A 305 -18.73 5.24 22.18
N VAL A 306 -19.02 4.56 23.28
CA VAL A 306 -19.83 3.35 23.30
C VAL A 306 -21.30 3.72 23.53
N PHE A 307 -22.19 3.20 22.68
CA PHE A 307 -23.64 3.39 22.78
C PHE A 307 -24.34 2.02 22.77
N GLY A 308 -24.66 1.49 23.95
CA GLY A 308 -25.07 0.09 24.09
C GLY A 308 -23.91 -0.82 23.70
N ASP A 309 -24.15 -1.77 22.80
CA ASP A 309 -23.14 -2.73 22.32
C ASP A 309 -22.48 -2.29 21.00
N GLU A 310 -22.28 -0.98 20.84
CA GLU A 310 -21.81 -0.38 19.60
C GLU A 310 -20.76 0.69 19.85
N LEU A 311 -19.67 0.66 19.08
CA LEU A 311 -18.65 1.69 19.12
C LEU A 311 -18.91 2.70 18.00
N VAL A 312 -19.06 3.98 18.35
CA VAL A 312 -19.42 5.04 17.39
C VAL A 312 -18.33 6.11 17.34
N VAL A 313 -17.74 6.30 16.16
CA VAL A 313 -16.91 7.46 15.83
C VAL A 313 -17.79 8.68 15.61
N ARG A 314 -17.64 9.69 16.47
CA ARG A 314 -18.49 10.89 16.46
C ARG A 314 -17.89 12.06 15.70
N SER A 315 -16.58 12.22 15.81
CA SER A 315 -15.85 13.32 15.18
C SER A 315 -14.42 12.89 14.86
N PHE A 316 -13.78 13.65 14.00
CA PHE A 316 -12.32 13.66 13.85
C PHE A 316 -11.77 14.93 14.52
N LEU A 317 -10.72 14.78 15.31
CA LEU A 317 -9.92 15.89 15.86
C LEU A 317 -8.57 15.88 15.19
N PHE A 318 -8.18 17.02 14.62
CA PHE A 318 -6.82 17.20 14.14
C PHE A 318 -5.85 17.30 15.33
N ILE A 319 -4.58 16.98 15.15
CA ILE A 319 -3.63 16.81 16.26
C ILE A 319 -3.40 18.08 17.09
N THR A 320 -3.62 19.26 16.52
CA THR A 320 -3.50 20.56 17.22
C THR A 320 -4.83 21.02 17.84
N HIS A 321 -5.91 20.26 17.65
CA HIS A 321 -7.24 20.65 18.14
C HIS A 321 -7.31 20.51 19.67
N SER A 322 -8.02 21.42 20.34
CA SER A 322 -8.31 21.31 21.77
C SER A 322 -9.02 19.99 22.10
N CYS A 323 -8.76 19.39 23.25
CA CYS A 323 -9.22 18.03 23.60
C CYS A 323 -8.45 16.89 22.92
N THR A 324 -7.31 17.19 22.30
CA THR A 324 -6.27 16.18 22.03
C THR A 324 -5.12 16.39 23.02
N PRO A 325 -4.36 15.35 23.39
CA PRO A 325 -3.21 15.49 24.28
C PRO A 325 -2.23 16.56 23.78
N GLU A 326 -1.92 16.55 22.49
CA GLU A 326 -0.95 17.46 21.88
C GLU A 326 -1.49 18.87 21.68
N GLY A 327 -2.76 19.02 21.27
CA GLY A 327 -3.40 20.33 21.15
C GLY A 327 -3.56 21.04 22.50
N ASP A 328 -3.87 20.30 23.57
CA ASP A 328 -3.97 20.89 24.91
C ASP A 328 -2.58 21.27 25.46
N LYS A 329 -1.55 20.48 25.18
CA LYS A 329 -0.15 20.83 25.52
C LYS A 329 0.33 22.06 24.73
N LEU A 330 0.01 22.14 23.44
CA LEU A 330 0.32 23.31 22.62
C LEU A 330 -0.35 24.57 23.16
N LYS A 331 -1.61 24.47 23.59
CA LYS A 331 -2.34 25.55 24.23
C LYS A 331 -1.71 25.99 25.56
N GLU A 332 -1.23 25.06 26.37
CA GLU A 332 -0.54 25.37 27.62
C GLU A 332 0.75 26.19 27.37
N ILE A 333 1.53 25.80 26.35
CA ILE A 333 2.79 26.47 26.01
C ILE A 333 2.55 27.86 25.40
N THR A 334 1.56 27.99 24.52
CA THR A 334 1.36 29.21 23.69
C THR A 334 0.28 30.15 24.20
N GLY A 335 -0.57 29.70 25.12
CA GLY A 335 -1.77 30.44 25.54
C GLY A 335 -2.89 30.49 24.49
N LEU A 336 -2.75 29.79 23.35
CA LEU A 336 -3.71 29.86 22.25
C LEU A 336 -5.12 29.44 22.67
N LYS A 337 -6.10 30.28 22.34
CA LYS A 337 -7.51 29.94 22.51
C LYS A 337 -8.01 29.17 21.30
N ARG A 338 -9.16 28.51 21.47
CA ARG A 338 -9.84 27.77 20.39
C ARG A 338 -10.17 28.67 19.20
N SER A 339 -10.52 29.94 19.46
CA SER A 339 -10.75 30.95 18.42
C SER A 339 -9.53 31.14 17.53
N ASP A 340 -8.35 31.13 18.14
CA ASP A 340 -7.09 31.47 17.49
C ASP A 340 -6.66 30.30 16.59
N ILE A 341 -6.78 29.06 17.08
CA ILE A 341 -6.55 27.83 16.31
C ILE A 341 -7.37 27.83 15.01
N SER A 342 -8.65 28.16 15.11
CA SER A 342 -9.56 28.21 13.96
C SER A 342 -9.29 29.41 13.04
N TYR A 343 -8.89 30.55 13.60
CA TYR A 343 -8.59 31.76 12.84
C TYR A 343 -7.34 31.58 11.99
N TRP A 344 -6.28 30.99 12.58
CA TRP A 344 -5.02 30.70 11.91
C TRP A 344 -5.05 29.42 11.06
N LYS A 345 -6.14 28.66 11.14
CA LYS A 345 -6.31 27.37 10.44
C LYS A 345 -5.18 26.37 10.72
N ILE A 346 -4.54 26.46 11.89
CA ILE A 346 -3.53 25.48 12.34
C ILE A 346 -4.15 24.12 12.68
N ASP A 347 -5.48 24.03 12.58
CA ASP A 347 -6.27 22.81 12.62
C ASP A 347 -6.44 22.14 11.24
N ARG A 348 -5.63 22.50 10.23
CA ARG A 348 -5.64 21.88 8.90
C ARG A 348 -4.26 21.37 8.51
N LEU A 349 -4.23 20.28 7.75
CA LEU A 349 -2.99 19.67 7.29
C LEU A 349 -2.26 20.55 6.27
N SER A 350 -2.99 21.19 5.35
CA SER A 350 -2.39 22.11 4.35
C SER A 350 -1.55 23.21 5.01
N THR A 351 -2.05 23.78 6.11
CA THR A 351 -1.39 24.80 6.91
C THR A 351 -0.06 24.32 7.49
N LEU A 352 0.01 23.09 7.98
CA LEU A 352 1.25 22.53 8.54
C LEU A 352 2.28 22.20 7.46
N LEU A 353 1.84 21.72 6.29
CA LEU A 353 2.74 21.41 5.18
C LEU A 353 3.40 22.64 4.54
N GLN A 354 2.86 23.84 4.79
CA GLN A 354 3.40 25.11 4.28
C GLN A 354 4.42 25.76 5.22
N VAL A 355 4.67 25.19 6.39
CA VAL A 355 5.65 25.72 7.33
C VAL A 355 7.05 25.60 6.74
N ASP A 356 7.67 26.74 6.48
CA ASP A 356 9.06 26.77 6.02
C ASP A 356 10.01 26.59 7.22
N HIS A 357 10.72 25.47 7.22
CA HIS A 357 11.63 25.10 8.29
C HIS A 357 12.81 26.08 8.45
N ALA A 358 13.29 26.68 7.37
CA ALA A 358 14.42 27.60 7.41
C ALA A 358 14.02 28.93 8.04
N HIS A 359 12.77 29.37 7.78
CA HIS A 359 12.29 30.68 8.19
C HIS A 359 11.51 30.66 9.51
N GLN A 360 11.14 29.48 10.04
CA GLN A 360 10.25 29.37 11.21
C GLN A 360 10.72 28.36 12.28
N PRO A 361 11.98 28.43 12.77
CA PRO A 361 12.52 27.46 13.73
C PRO A 361 11.78 27.48 15.09
N GLN A 362 11.23 28.62 15.50
CA GLN A 362 10.47 28.75 16.75
C GLN A 362 9.18 27.91 16.72
N LEU A 363 8.48 27.89 15.59
CA LEU A 363 7.25 27.12 15.44
C LEU A 363 7.52 25.61 15.50
N LEU A 364 8.60 25.16 14.85
CA LEU A 364 9.04 23.76 14.92
C LEU A 364 9.32 23.34 16.37
N LYS A 365 9.96 24.20 17.14
CA LYS A 365 10.24 23.96 18.56
C LYS A 365 8.97 23.86 19.39
N LEU A 366 7.96 24.68 19.13
CA LEU A 366 6.65 24.57 19.80
C LEU A 366 5.99 23.22 19.49
N PHE A 367 6.06 22.76 18.24
CA PHE A 367 5.53 21.46 17.85
C PHE A 367 6.30 20.29 18.45
N GLU A 368 7.62 20.38 18.55
CA GLU A 368 8.44 19.40 19.27
C GLU A 368 8.07 19.35 20.76
N GLN A 369 7.96 20.51 21.41
CA GLN A 369 7.54 20.60 22.81
C GLN A 369 6.11 20.07 23.00
N ALA A 370 5.21 20.29 22.05
CA ALA A 370 3.85 19.75 22.05
C ALA A 370 3.78 18.23 21.77
N GLY A 371 4.88 17.58 21.40
CA GLY A 371 4.94 16.14 21.13
C GLY A 371 4.54 15.74 19.71
N ILE A 372 4.60 16.67 18.75
CA ILE A 372 4.25 16.43 17.34
C ILE A 372 5.37 16.74 16.33
N PRO A 373 6.65 16.41 16.60
CA PRO A 373 7.74 16.73 15.67
C PRO A 373 7.58 16.01 14.32
N GLU A 374 7.02 14.79 14.33
CA GLU A 374 6.92 13.93 13.15
C GLU A 374 5.94 14.44 12.09
N ILE A 375 4.97 15.29 12.45
CA ILE A 375 3.97 15.77 11.49
C ILE A 375 4.60 16.56 10.34
N MET A 376 5.77 17.15 10.59
CA MET A 376 6.53 17.89 9.58
C MET A 376 7.21 16.99 8.56
N ASN A 377 7.43 15.72 8.88
CA ASN A 377 7.99 14.74 7.95
C ASN A 377 6.96 14.31 6.89
N LEU A 378 5.68 14.72 7.03
CA LEU A 378 4.67 14.43 6.01
C LEU A 378 4.98 15.08 4.66
N LYS A 379 5.65 16.23 4.65
CA LYS A 379 6.07 16.90 3.40
C LYS A 379 7.07 16.07 2.58
N ASP A 380 7.82 15.19 3.25
CA ASP A 380 8.83 14.33 2.64
C ASP A 380 8.20 13.01 2.15
N CYS A 381 6.92 12.77 2.46
CA CYS A 381 6.16 11.67 1.90
C CYS A 381 5.78 12.01 0.45
N ASP A 382 5.74 11.01 -0.44
CA ASP A 382 5.13 11.16 -1.78
C ASP A 382 3.60 11.31 -1.63
N LEU A 383 3.19 12.52 -1.23
CA LEU A 383 1.81 12.95 -1.19
C LEU A 383 1.47 13.45 -2.60
N ASP A 384 0.45 12.85 -3.22
CA ASP A 384 -0.09 13.28 -4.51
C ASP A 384 -0.86 14.60 -4.32
N ILE A 385 -0.13 15.70 -4.07
CA ILE A 385 -0.69 17.01 -3.71
C ILE A 385 -0.74 17.92 -4.92
N ASP A 386 -1.76 17.74 -5.75
CA ASP A 386 -2.11 18.74 -6.78
C ASP A 386 -2.88 19.95 -6.18
N ALA A 387 -3.15 19.96 -4.87
CA ALA A 387 -4.01 20.96 -4.21
C ALA A 387 -3.43 21.49 -2.88
N LEU A 388 -2.48 22.43 -2.94
CA LEU A 388 -2.10 23.26 -1.80
C LEU A 388 -2.81 24.62 -1.89
N GLN A 389 -3.73 24.89 -0.97
CA GLN A 389 -4.36 26.22 -0.82
C GLN A 389 -3.52 27.12 0.10
N ASN A 390 -3.43 28.41 -0.19
CA ASN A 390 -2.69 29.40 0.62
C ASN A 390 -3.23 29.52 2.06
N ALA A 391 -2.48 29.06 3.06
CA ALA A 391 -2.74 29.33 4.48
C ALA A 391 -2.11 30.67 4.91
N ASN A 392 -2.75 31.40 5.83
CA ASN A 392 -2.23 32.68 6.34
C ASN A 392 -1.25 32.46 7.51
N MET A 393 -0.10 31.85 7.22
CA MET A 393 0.90 31.49 8.25
C MET A 393 1.60 32.72 8.85
N ASN A 394 1.77 33.78 8.06
CA ASN A 394 2.50 34.99 8.50
C ASN A 394 1.82 35.66 9.71
N GLY A 395 0.49 35.79 9.68
CA GLY A 395 -0.19 36.41 10.82
C GLY A 395 -0.11 35.57 12.11
N PHE A 396 -0.04 34.24 12.01
CA PHE A 396 0.12 33.39 13.19
C PHE A 396 1.46 33.62 13.88
N LEU A 397 2.52 33.81 13.10
CA LEU A 397 3.84 34.17 13.62
C LEU A 397 3.85 35.55 14.27
N ASP A 398 3.17 36.52 13.66
CA ASP A 398 3.07 37.87 14.22
C ASP A 398 2.34 37.85 15.56
N TYR A 399 1.32 37.00 15.72
CA TYR A 399 0.66 36.76 17.00
C TYR A 399 1.62 36.19 18.05
N LEU A 400 2.41 35.17 17.69
CA LEU A 400 3.39 34.57 18.61
C LEU A 400 4.45 35.58 19.07
N LYS A 401 4.88 36.49 18.18
CA LYS A 401 5.80 37.60 18.51
C LYS A 401 5.16 38.62 19.43
N GLN A 402 3.86 38.89 19.26
CA GLN A 402 3.12 39.82 20.12
C GLN A 402 2.81 39.24 21.50
N SER A 403 2.75 37.91 21.61
CA SER A 403 2.47 37.20 22.85
C SER A 403 3.72 36.84 23.64
N GLU A 404 4.82 37.61 23.58
CA GLU A 404 6.05 37.37 24.34
C GLU A 404 5.77 37.27 25.86
N VAL A 405 5.42 36.06 26.29
CA VAL A 405 5.86 35.45 27.52
C VAL A 405 7.37 35.35 27.37
N GLU A 406 8.13 35.94 28.29
CA GLU A 406 9.58 35.78 28.37
C GLU A 406 9.91 34.28 28.41
N LEU A 407 10.21 33.70 27.25
CA LEU A 407 10.77 32.38 27.17
C LEU A 407 12.19 32.47 27.72
N PRO A 408 12.63 31.54 28.60
CA PRO A 408 13.98 31.58 29.15
C PRO A 408 14.99 31.73 28.01
N GLN A 409 15.84 32.76 28.10
CA GLN A 409 16.92 32.98 27.15
C GLN A 409 17.82 31.74 27.16
N LEU A 410 17.77 30.99 26.07
CA LEU A 410 18.60 29.81 25.89
C LEU A 410 19.93 30.22 25.27
N PRO A 411 21.01 29.50 25.59
CA PRO A 411 22.31 29.74 24.99
C PRO A 411 22.22 29.64 23.46
N GLU A 412 22.97 30.49 22.78
CA GLU A 412 23.07 30.47 21.32
C GLU A 412 23.39 29.05 20.85
N PRO A 413 22.61 28.49 19.89
CA PRO A 413 22.92 27.19 19.35
C PRO A 413 24.29 27.28 18.66
N ALA A 414 25.20 26.42 19.08
CA ALA A 414 26.47 26.22 18.38
C ALA A 414 26.19 26.05 16.88
N VAL A 415 26.97 26.74 16.04
CA VAL A 415 26.90 26.64 14.58
C VAL A 415 27.21 25.19 14.18
N ILE A 416 26.17 24.37 14.05
CA ILE A 416 26.25 23.02 13.50
C ILE A 416 26.36 23.20 11.99
N LYS A 417 27.55 22.93 11.43
CA LYS A 417 27.73 22.79 9.98
C LYS A 417 26.74 21.73 9.50
N PRO A 418 26.00 21.95 8.38
CA PRO A 418 25.06 20.97 7.87
C PRO A 418 25.84 19.72 7.45
N GLU A 419 25.87 18.74 8.34
CA GLU A 419 26.34 17.40 8.02
C GLU A 419 25.31 16.78 7.07
N LYS A 420 25.77 16.22 5.95
CA LYS A 420 24.94 15.46 5.01
C LYS A 420 24.48 14.13 5.63
N VAL A 421 23.73 14.19 6.72
CA VAL A 421 23.18 13.03 7.41
C VAL A 421 21.69 13.29 7.63
N LYS A 422 20.86 12.54 6.89
CA LYS A 422 19.53 11.99 7.28
C LYS A 422 18.59 11.63 6.13
N ALA A 423 18.92 11.89 4.86
CA ALA A 423 18.11 11.37 3.75
C ALA A 423 18.16 9.83 3.67
N LYS A 424 19.31 9.23 4.03
CA LYS A 424 19.52 7.77 4.03
C LYS A 424 18.78 7.05 5.16
N SER A 425 18.83 7.56 6.39
CA SER A 425 18.16 6.92 7.54
C SER A 425 16.64 7.04 7.50
N LEU A 426 16.11 8.14 6.95
CA LEU A 426 14.68 8.28 6.68
C LEU A 426 14.27 7.27 5.59
N ARG A 427 14.97 7.20 4.45
CA ARG A 427 14.67 6.21 3.39
C ARG A 427 14.73 4.75 3.87
N GLU A 428 15.70 4.37 4.69
CA GLU A 428 15.80 3.01 5.26
C GLU A 428 14.64 2.71 6.23
N HIS A 429 14.19 3.70 7.03
CA HIS A 429 12.99 3.58 7.86
C HIS A 429 11.72 3.42 7.01
N TRP A 430 11.64 4.14 5.89
CA TRP A 430 10.56 4.02 4.90
C TRP A 430 10.50 2.65 4.22
N GLN A 431 11.65 2.05 3.87
CA GLN A 431 11.70 0.71 3.29
C GLN A 431 11.23 -0.36 4.29
N LYS A 432 11.63 -0.25 5.57
CA LYS A 432 11.12 -1.11 6.64
C LYS A 432 9.61 -0.95 6.84
N ASN A 433 9.08 0.26 6.73
CA ASN A 433 7.64 0.51 6.82
C ASN A 433 6.89 0.04 5.56
N LYS A 434 7.43 0.18 4.34
CA LYS A 434 6.85 -0.41 3.12
C LYS A 434 6.79 -1.93 3.18
N LEU A 435 7.87 -2.60 3.63
CA LEU A 435 7.81 -4.04 3.92
C LEU A 435 6.78 -4.33 5.02
N PHE A 436 6.73 -3.52 6.09
CA PHE A 436 5.72 -3.67 7.13
C PHE A 436 4.28 -3.50 6.59
N PHE A 437 4.03 -2.63 5.62
CA PHE A 437 2.72 -2.49 4.95
C PHE A 437 2.38 -3.72 4.09
N VAL A 438 3.37 -4.29 3.41
CA VAL A 438 3.21 -5.59 2.73
C VAL A 438 2.93 -6.68 3.78
N PHE A 439 3.63 -6.69 4.92
CA PHE A 439 3.46 -7.65 6.01
C PHE A 439 2.16 -7.49 6.82
N ALA A 440 1.65 -6.28 6.99
CA ALA A 440 0.37 -6.00 7.66
C ALA A 440 -0.81 -6.32 6.73
N SER A 441 -0.65 -6.04 5.43
CA SER A 441 -1.57 -6.51 4.40
C SER A 441 -1.54 -8.04 4.31
N LEU A 442 -0.35 -8.66 4.43
CA LEU A 442 -0.19 -10.10 4.59
C LEU A 442 -0.87 -10.58 5.86
N ALA A 443 -0.72 -9.96 7.03
CA ALA A 443 -1.41 -10.38 8.25
C ALA A 443 -2.94 -10.34 8.12
N ALA A 444 -3.47 -9.38 7.35
CA ALA A 444 -4.90 -9.31 6.99
C ALA A 444 -5.32 -10.35 5.91
N VAL A 445 -4.37 -10.84 5.10
CA VAL A 445 -4.53 -11.89 4.06
C VAL A 445 -4.25 -13.30 4.60
N LEU A 446 -3.42 -13.44 5.65
CA LEU A 446 -2.82 -14.68 6.19
C LEU A 446 -3.78 -15.51 7.06
N VAL A 447 -5.09 -15.33 6.90
CA VAL A 447 -6.07 -16.38 7.29
C VAL A 447 -6.27 -17.39 6.14
N PHE A 448 -5.40 -17.38 5.13
CA PHE A 448 -5.25 -18.46 4.15
C PHE A 448 -4.05 -19.35 4.49
N PRO A 449 -4.16 -20.69 4.44
CA PRO A 449 -3.01 -21.55 4.64
C PRO A 449 -2.06 -21.41 3.44
N PHE A 450 -0.86 -20.88 3.70
CA PHE A 450 0.27 -20.69 2.76
C PHE A 450 0.87 -21.99 2.18
N VAL A 451 0.15 -23.12 2.31
CA VAL A 451 0.53 -24.44 1.79
C VAL A 451 0.44 -24.53 0.26
N TYR A 452 -0.12 -23.50 -0.39
CA TYR A 452 -0.49 -23.56 -1.81
C TYR A 452 0.63 -23.19 -2.79
N SER A 453 1.56 -22.27 -2.49
CA SER A 453 2.61 -21.84 -3.44
C SER A 453 3.79 -22.85 -3.56
N SER A 454 4.32 -23.34 -2.43
CA SER A 454 5.50 -24.21 -2.41
C SER A 454 5.26 -25.63 -2.95
N ARG A 455 4.03 -26.16 -2.88
CA ARG A 455 3.64 -27.43 -3.52
C ARG A 455 3.49 -27.30 -5.05
N LYS A 456 3.18 -26.10 -5.58
CA LYS A 456 2.86 -25.86 -6.99
C LYS A 456 4.07 -25.78 -7.92
N LEU A 457 5.14 -25.12 -7.49
CA LEU A 457 6.40 -25.10 -8.24
C LEU A 457 6.94 -26.53 -8.40
N LYS A 458 6.91 -27.33 -7.33
CA LYS A 458 7.29 -28.75 -7.39
C LYS A 458 6.43 -29.56 -8.37
N LEU A 459 5.14 -29.26 -8.51
CA LEU A 459 4.24 -29.93 -9.46
C LEU A 459 4.42 -29.47 -10.92
N ALA A 460 4.71 -28.18 -11.15
CA ALA A 460 5.03 -27.66 -12.48
C ALA A 460 6.33 -28.27 -13.04
N PHE A 461 7.34 -28.47 -12.19
CA PHE A 461 8.58 -29.16 -12.57
C PHE A 461 8.43 -30.69 -12.69
N ALA A 462 7.58 -31.32 -11.87
CA ALA A 462 7.34 -32.77 -11.95
C ALA A 462 6.65 -33.21 -13.25
N LYS A 463 5.97 -32.30 -13.97
CA LYS A 463 5.30 -32.57 -15.25
C LYS A 463 6.09 -32.10 -16.48
N SER A 464 7.28 -31.52 -16.32
CA SER A 464 8.15 -31.24 -17.46
C SER A 464 8.68 -32.58 -18.02
N PRO A 465 8.44 -32.91 -19.30
CA PRO A 465 8.93 -34.16 -19.86
C PRO A 465 10.46 -34.12 -19.83
N LYS A 466 11.07 -35.03 -19.04
CA LYS A 466 12.47 -35.39 -19.22
C LYS A 466 12.63 -35.80 -20.67
N VAL A 467 13.27 -34.94 -21.48
CA VAL A 467 13.65 -35.25 -22.86
C VAL A 467 14.66 -36.39 -22.76
N LYS A 468 14.15 -37.63 -22.80
CA LYS A 468 14.98 -38.83 -22.94
C LYS A 468 15.52 -38.81 -24.37
N GLY A 469 16.76 -38.37 -24.51
CA GLY A 469 17.52 -38.57 -25.74
C GLY A 469 17.61 -40.06 -26.05
N GLY A 470 17.30 -40.42 -27.30
CA GLY A 470 17.61 -41.73 -27.86
C GLY A 470 16.53 -42.31 -28.73
N TRP A 471 16.57 -42.00 -30.04
CA TRP A 471 16.19 -42.94 -31.09
C TRP A 471 17.11 -42.74 -32.31
N LEU A 472 18.20 -43.51 -32.33
CA LEU A 472 18.95 -43.82 -33.54
C LEU A 472 18.06 -44.70 -34.44
N ARG A 473 17.59 -44.17 -35.57
CA ARG A 473 17.02 -44.98 -36.65
C ARG A 473 18.16 -45.62 -37.46
N LYS A 474 18.36 -46.94 -37.30
CA LYS A 474 19.03 -47.75 -38.32
C LYS A 474 18.17 -47.74 -39.59
N ARG A 475 18.75 -47.24 -40.69
CA ARG A 475 18.26 -47.49 -42.05
C ARG A 475 18.57 -48.95 -42.40
N ASN A 476 17.53 -49.72 -42.73
CA ASN A 476 17.71 -50.92 -43.55
C ASN A 476 17.49 -50.51 -45.01
N SER A 477 18.53 -50.77 -45.81
CA SER A 477 18.54 -50.77 -47.26
C SER A 477 17.88 -52.04 -47.79
N GLN A 478 16.89 -51.88 -48.66
CA GLN A 478 16.59 -52.79 -49.76
C GLN A 478 16.55 -51.92 -51.03
N VAL A 479 17.66 -51.87 -51.77
CA VAL A 479 17.91 -52.45 -53.10
C VAL A 479 19.42 -52.55 -53.24
#